data_AF-A0A965AFU9-F1
#
_entry.id   AF-A0A965AFU9-F1
#
_cell.length_a   1.000
_cell.length_b   1.000
_cell.length_c   1.000
_cell.angle_alpha   90.00
_cell.angle_beta   90.00
_cell.angle_gamma   90.00
#
_symmetry.space_group_name_H-M   'P 1'
#
loop_
_entity.id
_entity.type
_entity.pdbx_description
1 polymer ?
#
loop_
_entity_poly.entity_id
_entity_poly.type
_entity_poly.pdbx_seq_one_letter_code
_entity_poly.pdbx_strand_id
1 'polypeptide(L)'
;FFARKSFWIVNETLEHVGFSTLPYHCYLPSFGEWGFIMVAHQATFKTIDTALPKLAFMDAKTFEQLTYFPPDMNRVPVPVNHLNDQRLVQTFEKEWAQYTQ
;
A
#
# COMPACT_ATOMS: atom_id res chain seq x y z
N PHE A 1 -8.84 -9.60 -3.92
CA PHE A 1 -7.83 -9.05 -3.00
C PHE A 1 -8.41 -8.98 -1.60
N PHE A 2 -7.73 -9.54 -0.61
CA PHE A 2 -8.34 -9.87 0.67
C PHE A 2 -8.38 -8.70 1.67
N ALA A 3 -7.73 -7.56 1.41
CA ALA A 3 -7.52 -6.52 2.44
C ALA A 3 -7.40 -5.09 1.87
N ARG A 4 -8.22 -4.72 0.87
CA ARG A 4 -8.12 -3.40 0.19
C ARG A 4 -8.32 -2.26 1.19
N LYS A 5 -9.37 -2.30 2.01
CA LYS A 5 -9.67 -1.21 2.94
C LYS A 5 -8.61 -1.14 4.03
N SER A 6 -8.16 -2.29 4.53
CA SER A 6 -7.10 -2.35 5.54
C SER A 6 -5.81 -1.67 5.07
N PHE A 7 -5.37 -1.94 3.83
CA PHE A 7 -4.21 -1.27 3.24
C PHE A 7 -4.37 0.25 3.21
N TRP A 8 -5.53 0.74 2.75
CA TRP A 8 -5.78 2.18 2.66
C TRP A 8 -5.95 2.84 4.02
N ILE A 9 -6.46 2.15 5.05
CA ILE A 9 -6.50 2.66 6.43
C ILE A 9 -5.07 2.95 6.92
N VAL A 10 -4.11 2.07 6.64
CA VAL A 10 -2.71 2.29 7.01
C VAL A 10 -2.16 3.52 6.29
N ASN A 11 -2.37 3.64 4.98
CA ASN A 11 -1.93 4.81 4.21
C ASN A 11 -2.55 6.12 4.74
N GLU A 12 -3.87 6.14 4.96
CA GLU A 12 -4.59 7.31 5.49
C GLU A 12 -4.06 7.72 6.87
N THR A 13 -3.77 6.74 7.72
CA THR A 13 -3.24 6.99 9.06
C THR A 13 -1.85 7.62 9.01
N LEU A 14 -0.99 7.17 8.09
CA LEU A 14 0.35 7.72 7.89
C LEU A 14 0.30 9.15 7.34
N GLU A 15 -0.57 9.42 6.36
CA GLU A 15 -0.81 10.78 5.85
C GLU A 15 -1.36 11.70 6.95
N HIS A 16 -2.30 11.20 7.77
CA HIS A 16 -2.93 11.98 8.85
C HIS A 16 -1.93 12.46 9.91
N VAL A 17 -0.91 11.66 10.23
CA VAL A 17 0.14 12.05 11.18
C VAL A 17 1.27 12.88 10.54
N GLY A 18 1.11 13.29 9.28
CA GLY A 18 1.98 14.24 8.60
C GLY A 18 3.08 13.64 7.73
N PHE A 19 3.02 12.34 7.41
CA PHE A 19 3.98 11.75 6.45
C PHE A 19 3.53 11.97 5.01
N SER A 20 4.51 12.14 4.13
CA SER A 20 4.31 11.88 2.70
C SER A 20 4.35 10.38 2.48
N THR A 21 3.36 9.83 1.78
CA THR A 21 3.28 8.39 1.47
C THR A 21 3.46 8.12 -0.02
N LEU A 22 4.05 6.98 -0.34
CA LEU A 22 4.02 6.37 -1.67
C LEU A 22 3.53 4.92 -1.50
N PRO A 23 2.23 4.66 -1.73
CA PRO A 23 1.73 3.30 -1.79
C PRO A 23 2.17 2.62 -3.09
N TYR A 24 2.53 1.34 -3.02
CA TYR A 24 2.83 0.51 -4.17
C TYR A 24 2.49 -0.95 -3.88
N HIS A 25 2.33 -1.77 -4.91
CA HIS A 25 2.04 -3.19 -4.77
C HIS A 25 2.85 -4.04 -5.74
N CYS A 26 3.04 -5.31 -5.40
CA CYS A 26 3.83 -6.25 -6.17
C CYS A 26 3.25 -7.67 -6.05
N TYR A 27 3.24 -8.40 -7.16
CA TYR A 27 3.03 -9.85 -7.13
C TYR A 27 4.31 -10.56 -6.67
N LEU A 28 4.23 -11.30 -5.58
CA LEU A 28 5.29 -12.15 -5.07
C LEU A 28 4.92 -13.62 -5.33
N PRO A 29 5.70 -14.41 -6.09
CA PRO A 29 5.32 -15.77 -6.49
C PRO A 29 4.92 -16.71 -5.34
N SER A 30 5.56 -16.58 -4.18
CA SER A 30 5.26 -17.41 -3.01
C SER A 30 4.13 -16.88 -2.14
N PHE A 31 3.69 -15.64 -2.32
CA PHE A 31 2.79 -14.96 -1.38
C PHE A 31 1.59 -14.26 -2.05
N GLY A 32 1.50 -14.28 -3.38
CA GLY A 32 0.48 -13.56 -4.13
C GLY A 32 0.75 -12.06 -4.16
N GLU A 33 -0.31 -11.26 -4.24
CA GLU A 33 -0.17 -9.82 -4.35
C GLU A 33 -0.04 -9.14 -2.98
N TRP A 34 0.98 -8.29 -2.84
CA TRP A 34 1.32 -7.57 -1.61
C TRP A 34 1.35 -6.06 -1.82
N GLY A 35 0.88 -5.32 -0.82
CA GLY A 35 0.97 -3.86 -0.77
C GLY A 35 2.05 -3.39 0.22
N PHE A 36 2.75 -2.34 -0.15
CA PHE A 36 3.77 -1.65 0.64
C PHE A 36 3.52 -0.15 0.64
N ILE A 37 3.97 0.56 1.67
CA ILE A 37 3.86 2.01 1.77
C ILE A 37 5.23 2.55 2.18
N MET A 38 5.85 3.32 1.29
CA MET A 38 7.04 4.09 1.62
C MET A 38 6.61 5.40 2.28
N VAL A 39 7.32 5.82 3.33
CA VAL A 39 7.01 7.04 4.07
C VAL A 39 8.24 7.90 4.29
N ALA A 40 8.04 9.22 4.29
CA ALA A 40 9.06 10.20 4.62
C ALA A 40 8.41 11.48 5.17
N HIS A 41 9.14 12.22 6.01
CA HIS A 41 8.64 13.49 6.57
C HIS A 41 8.44 14.57 5.50
N GLN A 42 9.38 14.67 4.55
CA GLN A 42 9.33 15.61 3.43
C GLN A 42 9.93 14.91 2.21
N ALA A 43 9.08 14.42 1.29
CA ALA A 43 9.56 13.76 0.09
C ALA A 43 8.70 14.07 -1.13
N THR A 44 9.36 14.06 -2.28
CA THR A 44 8.72 14.05 -3.59
C THR A 44 9.07 12.75 -4.28
N PHE A 45 8.17 11.76 -4.20
CA PHE A 45 8.36 10.44 -4.78
C PHE A 45 8.07 10.46 -6.29
N LYS A 46 8.94 11.10 -7.09
CA LYS A 46 8.70 11.28 -8.53
C LYS A 46 9.35 10.24 -9.42
N THR A 47 10.53 9.72 -9.06
CA THR A 47 11.32 8.88 -9.97
C THR A 47 12.24 7.94 -9.23
N ILE A 48 12.44 6.74 -9.78
CA ILE A 48 13.60 5.91 -9.45
C ILE A 48 14.85 6.53 -10.08
N ASP A 49 15.94 6.55 -9.31
CA ASP A 49 17.27 6.86 -9.83
C ASP A 49 17.69 5.79 -10.86
N THR A 50 18.00 6.21 -12.08
CA THR A 50 18.44 5.31 -13.15
C THR A 50 19.89 4.86 -12.97
N ALA A 51 20.62 5.41 -12.01
CA ALA A 51 21.99 4.99 -11.66
C ALA A 51 22.05 3.70 -10.81
N LEU A 52 20.90 3.03 -10.58
CA LEU A 52 20.89 1.76 -9.85
C LEU A 52 21.69 0.67 -10.59
N PRO A 53 22.43 -0.19 -9.85
CA PRO A 53 23.08 -1.36 -10.44
C PRO A 53 22.04 -2.26 -11.12
N LYS A 54 22.47 -3.14 -12.03
CA LYS A 54 21.55 -4.02 -12.77
C LYS A 54 20.74 -4.91 -11.82
N LEU A 55 19.48 -4.51 -11.56
CA LEU A 55 18.55 -5.26 -10.72
C LEU A 55 17.85 -6.35 -11.53
N ALA A 56 17.50 -7.46 -10.88
CA ALA A 56 16.85 -8.60 -11.52
C ALA A 56 15.33 -8.39 -11.74
N PHE A 57 14.72 -7.50 -10.95
CA PHE A 57 13.26 -7.30 -10.95
C PHE A 57 12.84 -5.86 -11.21
N MET A 58 13.55 -4.87 -10.66
CA MET A 58 13.11 -3.49 -10.64
C MET A 58 13.86 -2.62 -11.66
N ASP A 59 13.10 -1.95 -12.51
CA ASP A 59 13.52 -0.88 -13.39
C ASP A 59 12.49 0.26 -13.38
N ALA A 60 12.68 1.29 -14.20
CA ALA A 60 11.77 2.43 -14.25
C ALA A 60 10.33 2.05 -14.64
N LYS A 61 10.17 1.09 -15.55
CA LYS A 61 8.85 0.64 -16.03
C LYS A 61 8.16 -0.22 -14.97
N THR A 62 8.90 -1.11 -14.32
CA THR A 62 8.34 -1.90 -13.23
C THR A 62 7.92 -0.99 -12.09
N PHE A 63 8.70 0.03 -11.74
CA PHE A 63 8.30 0.98 -10.69
C PHE A 63 7.00 1.72 -11.00
N GLU A 64 6.84 2.21 -12.22
CA GLU A 64 5.58 2.81 -12.66
C GLU A 64 4.40 1.84 -12.44
N GLN A 65 4.58 0.58 -12.81
CA GLN A 65 3.58 -0.47 -12.60
C GLN A 65 3.31 -0.75 -11.13
N LEU A 66 4.34 -0.82 -10.27
CA LEU A 66 4.18 -1.05 -8.83
C LEU A 66 3.35 0.05 -8.17
N THR A 67 3.47 1.29 -8.64
CA THR A 67 2.74 2.45 -8.11
C THR A 67 1.36 2.67 -8.73
N TYR A 68 1.00 1.90 -9.76
CA TYR A 68 -0.28 2.02 -10.45
C TYR A 68 -1.33 1.09 -9.85
N PHE A 69 -2.37 1.64 -9.23
CA PHE A 69 -3.49 0.85 -8.69
C PHE A 69 -4.67 0.80 -9.67
N PRO A 70 -5.10 -0.38 -10.15
CA PRO A 70 -6.29 -0.51 -10.98
C PRO A 70 -7.58 -0.15 -10.19
N PRO A 71 -8.71 0.12 -10.87
CA PRO A 71 -9.94 0.64 -10.22
C PRO A 71 -10.47 -0.20 -9.04
N ASP A 72 -10.29 -1.51 -9.10
CA ASP A 72 -10.69 -2.47 -8.06
C ASP A 72 -9.74 -2.47 -6.85
N MET A 73 -8.51 -1.96 -6.99
CA MET A 73 -7.51 -1.81 -5.92
C MET A 73 -7.32 -0.36 -5.46
N ASN A 74 -7.77 0.61 -6.26
CA ASN A 74 -7.54 2.04 -6.06
C ASN A 74 -8.00 2.55 -4.68
N ARG A 75 -7.47 3.70 -4.27
CA ARG A 75 -7.80 4.36 -3.01
C ARG A 75 -9.30 4.52 -2.84
N VAL A 76 -9.77 4.21 -1.64
CA VAL A 76 -11.17 4.37 -1.23
C VAL A 76 -11.24 5.20 0.05
N PRO A 77 -12.35 5.92 0.29
CA PRO A 77 -12.57 6.59 1.56
C PRO A 77 -12.54 5.58 2.71
N VAL A 78 -11.68 5.82 3.69
CA VAL A 78 -11.48 4.96 4.87
C VAL A 78 -11.21 5.83 6.09
N PRO A 79 -11.53 5.34 7.31
CA PRO A 79 -11.21 6.06 8.52
C PRO A 79 -9.71 6.01 8.84
N VAL A 80 -9.22 7.00 9.58
CA VAL A 80 -7.92 6.95 10.26
C VAL A 80 -8.00 5.96 11.41
N ASN A 81 -6.94 5.17 11.62
CA ASN A 81 -6.83 4.25 12.73
C ASN A 81 -6.27 4.96 13.97
N HIS A 82 -7.02 4.90 15.08
CA HIS A 82 -6.55 5.38 16.38
C HIS A 82 -6.39 4.22 17.37
N LEU A 83 -5.56 4.41 18.39
CA LEU A 83 -5.31 3.38 19.41
C LEU A 83 -6.59 3.00 20.19
N ASN A 84 -7.50 3.96 20.37
CA ASN A 84 -8.73 3.81 21.16
C ASN A 84 -9.90 3.20 20.38
N ASP A 85 -9.90 3.23 19.04
CA ASP A 85 -11.01 2.72 18.23
C ASP A 85 -10.62 1.55 17.32
N GLN A 86 -9.32 1.32 17.09
CA GLN A 86 -8.74 0.15 16.42
C GLN A 86 -9.45 -0.24 15.11
N ARG A 87 -9.82 0.76 14.30
CA ARG A 87 -10.56 0.57 13.03
C ARG A 87 -9.89 -0.41 12.08
N LEU A 88 -8.56 -0.45 12.07
CA LEU A 88 -7.79 -1.34 11.22
C LEU A 88 -8.08 -2.81 11.53
N VAL A 89 -8.03 -3.20 12.81
CA VAL A 89 -8.23 -4.59 13.24
C VAL A 89 -9.64 -5.06 12.87
N GLN A 90 -10.65 -4.27 13.22
CA GLN A 90 -12.05 -4.57 12.91
C GLN A 90 -12.31 -4.68 11.40
N THR A 91 -11.63 -3.86 10.59
CA THR A 91 -11.78 -3.89 9.13
C THR A 91 -11.10 -5.11 8.55
N PHE A 92 -9.88 -5.40 9.00
CA PHE A 92 -9.10 -6.55 8.56
C PHE A 92 -9.82 -7.86 8.82
N GLU A 93 -10.33 -8.07 10.04
CA GLU A 93 -11.09 -9.29 10.37
C GLU A 93 -12.32 -9.46 9.48
N LYS A 94 -13.05 -8.37 9.18
CA LYS A 94 -14.22 -8.42 8.28
C LYS A 94 -13.84 -8.75 6.85
N GLU A 95 -12.73 -8.23 6.34
CA GLU A 95 -12.28 -8.53 4.99
C GLU A 95 -11.81 -9.99 4.87
N TRP A 96 -11.14 -10.53 5.89
CA TRP A 96 -10.68 -11.93 5.89
C TRP A 96 -11.77 -12.95 6.15
N ALA A 97 -12.76 -12.63 6.99
CA ALA A 97 -13.88 -13.53 7.31
C ALA A 97 -14.67 -13.97 6.06
N GLN A 98 -14.63 -13.21 4.98
CA GLN A 98 -15.28 -13.54 3.70
C GLN A 98 -14.59 -14.70 2.96
N TYR A 99 -13.38 -15.10 3.37
CA TYR A 99 -12.54 -16.06 2.65
C TYR A 99 -12.09 -17.24 3.50
N THR A 100 -12.43 -17.25 4.80
CA THR A 100 -12.13 -18.34 5.74
C THR A 100 -13.37 -19.15 6.13
N GLN A 101 -14.46 -19.07 5.37
CA GLN A 101 -15.67 -19.91 5.52
C GLN A 101 -15.65 -21.10 4.57
#